data_AF-A0A7Y5YCB1-F1
#
_entry.id   AF-A0A7Y5YCB1-F1
#
_cell.length_a   1.000
_cell.length_b   1.000
_cell.length_c   1.000
_cell.angle_alpha   90.00
_cell.angle_beta   90.00
_cell.angle_gamma   90.00
#
_symmetry.space_group_name_H-M   'P 1'
#
loop_
_entity.id
_entity.type
_entity.pdbx_description
1 polymer ?
#
loop_
_entity_poly.entity_id
_entity_poly.type
_entity_poly.pdbx_seq_one_letter_code
_entity_poly.pdbx_strand_id
1 'polypeptide(L)' 'MAHVLNSFMGLTERLRFLFGPATRLDADAPVVHKHDEFEQASEEDLSHFVVETDSTGHHYAVRREDLEREA' A
#
# COMPACT_ATOMS: atom_id res chain seq x y z
N MET A 1 -33.16 0.81 -11.49
CA MET A 1 -31.91 0.83 -10.69
C MET A 1 -32.20 0.65 -9.20
N ALA A 2 -33.02 1.49 -8.56
CA ALA A 2 -33.30 1.43 -7.11
C ALA A 2 -33.86 0.07 -6.62
N HIS A 3 -34.76 -0.57 -7.36
CA HIS A 3 -35.33 -1.86 -6.98
C HIS A 3 -34.31 -3.00 -6.95
N VAL A 4 -33.34 -3.00 -7.88
CA VAL A 4 -32.30 -4.04 -7.95
C VAL A 4 -31.34 -3.90 -6.76
N LEU A 5 -30.98 -2.67 -6.40
CA LEU A 5 -30.16 -2.38 -5.21
C LEU A 5 -30.88 -2.79 -3.92
N ASN A 6 -32.18 -2.49 -3.79
CA ASN A 6 -32.97 -2.88 -2.63
C ASN A 6 -33.07 -4.41 -2.49
N SER A 7 -33.28 -5.13 -3.59
CA SER A 7 -33.30 -6.60 -3.57
C SER A 7 -31.94 -7.19 -3.22
N PHE A 8 -30.85 -6.62 -3.74
CA PHE A 8 -29.48 -7.03 -3.41
C PHE A 8 -29.18 -6.82 -1.92
N MET A 9 -29.45 -5.63 -1.39
CA MET A 9 -29.25 -5.33 0.04
C MET A 9 -30.09 -6.23 0.95
N GLY A 10 -31.33 -6.54 0.56
CA GLY A 10 -32.20 -7.46 1.32
C GLY A 10 -31.69 -8.91 1.34
N LEU A 11 -31.07 -9.37 0.26
CA LEU A 11 -30.42 -10.70 0.21
C LEU A 11 -29.18 -10.74 1.10
N THR A 12 -28.34 -9.71 1.05
CA THR A 12 -27.14 -9.64 1.91
C THR A 12 -27.48 -9.56 3.40
N GLU A 13 -28.57 -8.87 3.77
CA GLU A 13 -29.02 -8.81 5.17
C GLU A 13 -29.45 -10.19 5.70
N ARG A 14 -30.03 -11.04 4.84
CA ARG A 14 -30.41 -12.41 5.24
C ARG A 14 -29.20 -13.32 5.43
N LEU A 15 -28.15 -13.15 4.64
CA LEU A 15 -26.93 -13.95 4.75
C LEU A 15 -26.18 -13.70 6.08
N ARG A 16 -26.37 -12.54 6.71
CA ARG A 16 -25.84 -12.23 8.06
C ARG A 16 -26.25 -13.24 9.14
N PHE A 17 -27.40 -13.91 9.02
CA PHE A 17 -27.83 -14.91 10.00
C PHE A 17 -27.09 -16.24 9.88
N LEU A 18 -26.47 -16.51 8.73
CA LEU A 18 -25.68 -17.71 8.48
C LEU A 18 -24.19 -17.47 8.70
N PHE A 19 -23.68 -16.32 8.25
CA PHE A 19 -22.26 -15.97 8.32
C PHE A 19 -21.88 -15.08 9.51
N GLY A 20 -22.87 -14.63 10.29
CA GLY A 20 -22.66 -13.65 11.36
C GLY A 20 -22.67 -12.21 10.86
N PRO A 21 -22.60 -11.23 11.78
CA PRO A 21 -22.47 -9.82 11.41
C PRO A 21 -21.22 -9.60 10.56
N ALA A 22 -21.28 -8.67 9.61
CA ALA A 22 -20.11 -8.25 8.87
C ALA A 22 -18.99 -7.86 9.85
N THR A 23 -17.80 -8.42 9.65
CA THR A 23 -16.62 -8.08 10.45
C THR A 23 -16.37 -6.58 10.30
N ARG A 24 -16.68 -5.83 11.36
CA ARG A 24 -16.22 -4.45 11.48
C ARG A 24 -14.79 -4.53 11.96
N LEU A 25 -13.89 -3.84 11.27
CA LEU A 25 -12.55 -3.61 11.81
C LEU A 25 -12.74 -2.99 13.19
N ASP A 26 -12.17 -3.65 14.20
CA ASP A 26 -12.11 -3.10 15.54
C ASP A 26 -11.29 -1.82 15.49
N ALA A 27 -11.93 -0.68 15.77
CA ALA A 27 -11.28 0.61 15.70
C ALA A 27 -10.19 0.77 16.77
N ASP A 28 -10.27 -0.01 17.85
CA ASP A 28 -9.31 -0.01 18.94
C ASP A 28 -8.19 -1.05 18.70
N ALA A 29 -8.30 -1.90 17.68
CA ALA A 29 -7.25 -2.83 17.32
C ALA A 29 -6.10 -2.11 16.59
N PRO A 30 -4.83 -2.40 16.93
CA PRO A 30 -3.69 -1.78 16.28
C PRO A 30 -3.64 -2.17 14.80
N VAL A 31 -3.33 -1.19 13.95
CA VAL A 31 -3.06 -1.44 12.53
C VAL A 31 -1.73 -2.19 12.43
N VAL A 32 -1.79 -3.47 12.05
CA VAL A 32 -0.59 -4.28 11.81
C VAL A 32 -0.25 -4.21 10.33
N HIS A 33 0.86 -3.55 10.02
CA HIS A 33 1.44 -3.53 8.68
C HIS A 33 2.14 -4.87 8.44
N LYS A 34 1.49 -5.78 7.71
CA LYS A 34 2.03 -7.14 7.48
C LYS A 34 3.22 -7.18 6.50
N HIS A 35 3.60 -6.03 5.96
CA HIS A 35 4.64 -5.90 4.95
C HIS A 35 5.95 -5.35 5.53
N ASP A 36 6.06 -5.25 6.86
CA ASP A 36 7.23 -4.67 7.55
C ASP A 36 8.58 -5.21 7.04
N GLU A 37 8.70 -6.52 6.82
CA GLU A 37 9.97 -7.12 6.35
C GLU A 37 10.33 -6.70 4.91
N PHE A 38 9.35 -6.66 4.01
CA PHE A 38 9.58 -6.27 2.61
C PHE A 38 9.73 -4.76 2.45
N GLU A 39 9.03 -3.98 3.26
CA GLU A 39 9.18 -2.53 3.32
C GLU A 39 10.57 -2.16 3.83
N GLN A 40 11.04 -2.82 4.90
CA GLN A 40 12.37 -2.59 5.45
C GLN A 40 13.49 -3.00 4.48
N ALA A 41 13.36 -4.16 3.82
CA ALA A 41 14.33 -4.58 2.81
C ALA A 41 14.39 -3.61 1.62
N SER A 42 13.24 -3.09 1.19
CA SER A 42 13.17 -2.08 0.12
C SER A 42 13.83 -0.77 0.54
N GLU A 43 13.65 -0.34 1.79
CA GLU A 43 14.25 0.89 2.30
C GLU A 43 15.78 0.79 2.42
N GLU A 44 16.30 -0.36 2.85
CA GLU A 44 17.73 -0.64 2.84
C GLU A 44 18.30 -0.60 1.42
N ASP A 45 17.70 -1.31 0.47
CA ASP A 45 18.13 -1.33 -0.93
C ASP A 45 18.12 0.08 -1.56
N LEU A 46 17.09 0.88 -1.26
CA LEU A 46 16.94 2.25 -1.78
C LEU A 46 17.92 3.25 -1.15
N SER A 47 18.42 3.01 0.06
CA SER A 47 19.34 3.91 0.76
C SER A 47 20.66 4.17 0.00
N HIS A 48 21.03 3.23 -0.88
CA HIS A 48 22.22 3.29 -1.72
C HIS A 48 22.06 4.16 -2.97
N PHE A 49 20.86 4.65 -3.26
CA PHE A 49 20.60 5.51 -4.41
C PHE A 49 20.50 6.99 -4.02
N VAL A 50 20.95 7.86 -4.92
CA VAL A 50 20.83 9.32 -4.84
C VAL A 50 20.06 9.79 -6.07
N VAL A 51 19.21 10.81 -5.91
CA VAL A 51 18.47 11.40 -7.04
C VAL A 51 19.32 12.52 -7.62
N GLU A 52 19.72 12.37 -8.88
CA GLU A 52 20.36 13.43 -9.65
C GLU A 52 19.37 14.11 -10.57
N THR A 53 19.62 15.40 -10.84
CA THR A 53 18.81 16.20 -11.76
C THR A 53 19.70 16.71 -12.88
N ASP A 54 19.33 16.43 -14.13
CA ASP A 54 20.07 16.93 -15.28
C ASP A 54 19.77 18.41 -15.57
N SER A 55 20.51 19.00 -16.51
CA SER A 55 20.35 20.41 -16.90
C SER A 55 19.02 20.71 -17.59
N THR A 56 18.28 19.69 -18.01
CA THR A 56 16.94 19.79 -18.60
C THR A 56 15.81 19.55 -17.58
N GLY A 57 16.16 19.18 -16.34
CA GLY A 57 15.23 18.96 -15.23
C GLY A 57 14.71 17.53 -15.08
N HIS A 58 15.31 16.53 -15.73
CA HIS A 58 14.94 15.13 -15.51
C HIS A 58 15.61 14.57 -14.25
N HIS A 59 14.88 13.72 -13.52
CA HIS A 59 15.34 13.11 -12.28
C HIS A 59 15.64 11.62 -12.47
N TYR A 60 16.83 11.20 -12.07
CA TYR A 60 17.28 9.81 -12.16
C TYR A 60 17.83 9.33 -10.84
N ALA A 61 17.55 8.07 -10.49
CA ALA A 61 18.19 7.41 -9.36
C ALA A 61 19.54 6.84 -9.82
N VAL A 62 20.62 7.29 -9.18
CA VAL A 62 21.99 6.85 -9.44
C VAL A 62 22.55 6.19 -8.18
N ARG A 63 23.33 5.12 -8.33
CA ARG A 63 23.98 4.47 -7.18
C ARG A 63 25.07 5.39 -6.63
N ARG A 64 25.10 5.56 -5.31
CA ARG A 64 26.06 6.44 -4.62
C ARG A 64 27.51 6.04 -4.91
N GLU A 65 27.78 4.75 -4.98
CA GLU A 65 29.11 4.18 -5.26
C GLU A 65 29.65 4.55 -6.66
N ASP A 66 28.77 4.74 -7.65
CA ASP A 66 29.19 5.15 -8.98
C ASP A 66 29.57 6.63 -9.01
N LEU A 67 28.84 7.49 -8.27
CA LEU A 67 29.16 8.90 -8.11
C LEU A 67 30.52 9.13 -7.43
N GLU A 68 30.81 8.37 -6.38
CA GLU A 68 32.09 8.46 -5.66
C GLU A 68 33.29 8.02 -6.51
N ARG A 69 33.07 7.14 -7.50
CA ARG A 69 34.13 6.68 -8.42
C ARG A 69 34.40 7.66 -9.56
N GLU A 70 33.42 8.50 -9.88
CA GLU A 70 33.51 9.49 -10.97
C GLU A 70 33.99 10.87 -10.49
N ALA A 71 34.00 11.12 -9.17
CA ALA A 71 34.49 12.35 -8.53
C ALA A 71 36.02 12.42 -8.39
#